data_AF-A0A919ERH1-F1
#
_entry.id   AF-A0A919ERH1-F1
#
_cell.length_a   1.000
_cell.length_b   1.000
_cell.length_c   1.000
_cell.angle_alpha   90.00
_cell.angle_beta   90.00
_cell.angle_gamma   90.00
#
_symmetry.space_group_name_H-M   'P 1'
#
loop_
_entity.id
_entity.type
_entity.pdbx_description
1 polymer ?
#
loop_
_entity_poly.entity_id
_entity_poly.type
_entity_poly.pdbx_seq_one_letter_code
_entity_poly.pdbx_strand_id
1 'polypeptide(L)'
;MEIRSELRTELDNFTSSRNALIDILTREFRSGTSARMLSNSFAPAFSRDQVVQYLSAVALHDSARSALKGAGLNAAADTRVTGIDAPREATLNIAVDPAETPDYADLPGRIRAALRDSHLTLALTRGFPTDEDTQITDDFIDDVLLDGEPVRIVKATPAT
;
A
#
# COMPACT_ATOMS: atom_id res chain seq x y z
N MET A 1 -4.21 40.75 -2.57
CA MET A 1 -4.87 39.55 -3.14
C MET A 1 -3.89 38.74 -4.03
N GLU A 2 -2.78 39.34 -4.50
CA GLU A 2 -1.75 38.70 -5.35
C GLU A 2 -0.90 37.62 -4.64
N ILE A 3 -0.50 37.84 -3.39
CA ILE A 3 0.32 36.88 -2.61
C ILE A 3 -0.33 35.48 -2.53
N ARG A 4 -1.66 35.42 -2.42
CA ARG A 4 -2.40 34.15 -2.35
C ARG A 4 -2.40 33.39 -3.69
N SER A 5 -2.29 34.11 -4.80
CA SER A 5 -2.20 33.52 -6.15
C SER A 5 -0.80 32.99 -6.42
N GLU A 6 0.24 33.74 -6.04
CA GLU A 6 1.64 33.33 -6.20
C GLU A 6 1.99 32.11 -5.35
N LEU A 7 1.58 32.09 -4.08
CA LEU A 7 1.78 30.93 -3.20
C LEU A 7 1.11 29.67 -3.75
N ARG A 8 -0.05 29.80 -4.38
CA ARG A 8 -0.75 28.67 -4.99
C ARG A 8 0.02 28.13 -6.19
N THR A 9 0.50 29.01 -7.08
CA THR A 9 1.32 28.63 -8.23
C THR A 9 2.60 27.92 -7.79
N GLU A 10 3.31 28.43 -6.80
CA GLU A 10 4.54 27.80 -6.29
C GLU A 10 4.26 26.44 -5.65
N LEU A 11 3.15 26.30 -4.91
CA LEU A 11 2.74 25.03 -4.35
C LEU A 11 2.40 23.99 -5.43
N ASP A 12 1.71 24.41 -6.49
CA ASP A 12 1.36 23.55 -7.62
C ASP A 12 2.62 23.09 -8.37
N ASN A 13 3.57 24.00 -8.58
CA ASN A 13 4.88 23.70 -9.19
C ASN A 13 5.68 22.69 -8.36
N PHE A 14 5.75 22.92 -7.04
CA PHE A 14 6.42 22.01 -6.11
C PHE A 14 5.77 20.63 -6.11
N THR A 15 4.45 20.56 -5.98
CA THR A 15 3.70 19.29 -5.94
C THR A 15 3.85 18.50 -7.25
N SER A 16 3.78 19.19 -8.39
CA SER A 16 3.96 18.57 -9.71
C SER A 16 5.36 18.01 -9.88
N SER A 17 6.39 18.78 -9.50
CA SER A 17 7.79 18.36 -9.57
C SER A 17 8.07 17.16 -8.65
N ARG A 18 7.53 17.18 -7.43
CA ARG A 18 7.65 16.07 -6.48
C ARG A 18 7.00 14.80 -7.04
N ASN A 19 5.79 14.90 -7.57
CA ASN A 19 5.08 13.74 -8.14
C ASN A 19 5.83 13.16 -9.34
N ALA A 20 6.40 14.01 -10.21
CA ALA A 20 7.23 13.56 -11.32
C ALA A 20 8.47 12.78 -10.86
N LEU A 21 9.12 13.21 -9.78
CA LEU A 21 10.25 12.46 -9.20
C LEU A 21 9.81 11.09 -8.66
N ILE A 22 8.66 11.02 -7.99
CA ILE A 22 8.09 9.76 -7.47
C ILE A 22 7.77 8.79 -8.62
N ASP A 23 7.20 9.30 -9.71
CA ASP A 23 6.88 8.50 -10.90
C ASP A 23 8.13 7.91 -11.56
N ILE A 24 9.17 8.74 -11.74
CA ILE A 24 10.46 8.29 -12.28
C ILE A 24 11.08 7.24 -11.34
N LEU A 25 11.12 7.52 -10.04
CA LEU A 25 11.64 6.60 -9.03
C LEU A 25 10.95 5.23 -9.09
N THR A 26 9.62 5.24 -9.14
CA THR A 26 8.80 4.02 -9.20
C THR A 26 9.01 3.25 -10.49
N ARG A 27 9.08 3.96 -11.63
CA ARG A 27 9.35 3.35 -12.93
C ARG A 27 10.71 2.69 -12.99
N GLU A 28 11.77 3.38 -12.55
CA GLU A 28 13.13 2.82 -12.53
C GLU A 28 13.24 1.59 -11.63
N PHE A 29 12.55 1.60 -10.48
CA PHE A 29 12.50 0.44 -9.59
C PHE A 29 11.83 -0.76 -10.27
N ARG A 30 10.68 -0.55 -10.92
CA ARG A 30 9.95 -1.60 -11.66
C ARG A 30 10.72 -2.13 -12.88
N SER A 31 11.59 -1.30 -13.46
CA SER A 31 12.52 -1.71 -14.53
C SER A 31 13.71 -2.54 -14.02
N GLY A 32 13.84 -2.74 -12.71
CA GLY A 32 14.85 -3.60 -12.10
C GLY A 32 15.99 -2.88 -11.38
N THR A 33 15.99 -1.54 -11.31
CA THR A 33 17.00 -0.80 -10.56
C THR A 33 16.81 -1.02 -9.06
N SER A 34 17.89 -1.38 -8.35
CA SER A 34 17.82 -1.68 -6.92
C SER A 34 17.40 -0.46 -6.08
N ALA A 35 16.62 -0.69 -5.01
CA ALA A 35 16.21 0.36 -4.08
C ALA A 35 17.40 1.10 -3.46
N ARG A 36 18.54 0.42 -3.25
CA ARG A 36 19.77 1.02 -2.74
C ARG A 36 20.36 2.03 -3.73
N MET A 37 20.45 1.69 -5.01
CA MET A 37 20.94 2.63 -6.02
C MET A 37 20.03 3.85 -6.12
N LEU A 38 18.72 3.62 -6.19
CA LEU A 38 17.73 4.70 -6.27
C LEU A 38 17.77 5.60 -5.01
N SER A 39 17.90 5.04 -3.81
CA SER A 39 18.02 5.83 -2.58
C SER A 39 19.24 6.76 -2.60
N ASN A 40 20.34 6.36 -3.24
CA ASN A 40 21.53 7.21 -3.37
C ASN A 40 21.31 8.34 -4.39
N SER A 41 20.69 8.03 -5.53
CA SER A 41 20.42 8.99 -6.60
C SER A 41 19.36 10.03 -6.21
N PHE A 42 18.36 9.64 -5.43
CA PHE A 42 17.25 10.51 -5.00
C PHE A 42 17.44 11.13 -3.61
N ALA A 43 18.58 10.87 -2.95
CA ALA A 43 18.94 11.42 -1.64
C ALA A 43 18.81 12.95 -1.51
N PRO A 44 19.08 13.76 -2.56
CA PRO A 44 18.89 15.22 -2.49
C PRO A 44 17.43 15.66 -2.36
N ALA A 45 16.48 14.84 -2.82
CA ALA A 45 15.05 15.16 -2.83
C ALA A 45 14.28 14.47 -1.69
N PHE A 46 14.69 13.24 -1.33
CA PHE A 46 14.07 12.42 -0.29
C PHE A 46 15.15 11.77 0.56
N SER A 47 14.87 11.50 1.83
CA SER A 47 15.81 10.73 2.65
C SER A 47 15.97 9.32 2.09
N ARG A 48 17.14 8.72 2.29
CA ARG A 48 17.42 7.34 1.81
C ARG A 48 16.42 6.33 2.37
N ASP A 49 16.09 6.46 3.66
CA ASP A 49 15.14 5.58 4.33
C ASP A 49 13.72 5.75 3.80
N GLN A 50 13.31 6.99 3.49
CA GLN A 50 12.01 7.24 2.85
C GLN A 50 11.92 6.52 1.50
N VAL A 51 12.95 6.61 0.66
CA VAL A 51 13.01 5.92 -0.63
C VAL A 51 12.94 4.41 -0.45
N VAL A 52 13.76 3.84 0.45
CA VAL A 52 13.79 2.39 0.67
C VAL A 52 12.46 1.87 1.20
N GLN A 53 11.85 2.55 2.16
CA GLN A 53 10.55 2.17 2.72
C GLN A 53 9.44 2.28 1.66
N TYR A 54 9.42 3.37 0.89
CA TYR A 54 8.45 3.55 -0.19
C TYR A 54 8.57 2.47 -1.27
N LEU A 55 9.79 2.18 -1.75
CA LEU A 55 10.01 1.13 -2.74
C LEU A 55 9.70 -0.27 -2.20
N SER A 56 9.90 -0.50 -0.90
CA SER A 56 9.45 -1.74 -0.25
C SER A 56 7.93 -1.88 -0.27
N ALA A 57 7.19 -0.79 -0.05
CA ALA A 57 5.74 -0.76 -0.19
C ALA A 57 5.30 -0.98 -1.65
N VAL A 58 5.97 -0.37 -2.62
CA VAL A 58 5.71 -0.63 -4.05
C VAL A 58 5.89 -2.10 -4.39
N ALA A 59 6.97 -2.74 -3.91
CA ALA A 59 7.20 -4.16 -4.15
C ALA A 59 6.10 -5.07 -3.54
N LEU A 60 5.64 -4.74 -2.33
CA LEU A 60 4.53 -5.45 -1.66
C LEU A 60 3.22 -5.29 -2.43
N HIS A 61 2.91 -4.06 -2.85
CA HIS A 61 1.75 -3.76 -3.69
C HIS A 61 1.78 -4.55 -5.00
N ASP A 62 2.89 -4.50 -5.75
CA ASP A 62 3.01 -5.19 -7.03
C ASP A 62 2.89 -6.71 -6.87
N SER A 63 3.48 -7.27 -5.81
CA SER A 63 3.40 -8.70 -5.49
C SER A 63 1.97 -9.13 -5.14
N ALA A 64 1.30 -8.38 -4.26
CA ALA A 64 -0.08 -8.65 -3.88
C ALA A 64 -1.04 -8.52 -5.07
N ARG A 65 -0.89 -7.47 -5.88
CA ARG A 65 -1.67 -7.28 -7.11
C ARG A 65 -1.53 -8.47 -8.04
N SER A 66 -0.31 -8.98 -8.21
CA SER A 66 -0.05 -10.17 -9.04
C SER A 66 -0.72 -11.41 -8.45
N ALA A 67 -0.61 -11.63 -7.15
CA ALA A 67 -1.22 -12.77 -6.45
C ALA A 67 -2.76 -12.77 -6.56
N LEU A 68 -3.38 -11.62 -6.27
CA LEU A 68 -4.84 -11.45 -6.38
C LEU A 68 -5.33 -11.63 -7.82
N LYS A 69 -4.58 -11.13 -8.80
CA LYS A 69 -4.88 -11.37 -10.22
C LYS A 69 -4.79 -12.86 -10.57
N GLY A 70 -3.78 -13.57 -10.09
CA GLY A 70 -3.63 -15.01 -10.28
C GLY A 70 -4.81 -15.81 -9.71
N ALA A 71 -5.39 -15.35 -8.60
CA ALA A 71 -6.57 -15.93 -7.96
C ALA A 71 -7.92 -15.41 -8.51
N GLY A 72 -7.92 -14.53 -9.51
CA GLY A 72 -9.15 -13.93 -10.06
C GLY A 72 -9.86 -12.94 -9.13
N LEU A 73 -9.15 -12.40 -8.13
CA LEU A 73 -9.68 -11.49 -7.10
C LEU A 73 -9.41 -10.00 -7.41
N ASN A 74 -8.81 -9.67 -8.55
CA ASN A 74 -8.39 -8.30 -8.88
C ASN A 74 -9.56 -7.32 -9.12
N ALA A 75 -10.79 -7.80 -9.24
CA ALA A 75 -11.99 -6.96 -9.26
C ALA A 75 -12.57 -6.76 -7.85
N ALA A 76 -12.32 -7.71 -6.94
CA ALA A 76 -12.87 -7.72 -5.58
C ALA A 76 -11.97 -6.99 -4.57
N ALA A 77 -10.65 -7.00 -4.80
CA ALA A 77 -9.67 -6.36 -3.93
C ALA A 77 -8.86 -5.32 -4.69
N ASP A 78 -8.86 -4.09 -4.20
CA ASP A 78 -8.01 -3.01 -4.68
C ASP A 78 -6.77 -2.89 -3.79
N THR A 79 -5.62 -2.66 -4.41
CA THR A 79 -4.35 -2.50 -3.69
C THR A 79 -3.74 -1.16 -4.03
N ARG A 80 -3.20 -0.45 -3.04
CA ARG A 80 -2.65 0.90 -3.20
C ARG A 80 -1.35 1.08 -2.42
N VAL A 81 -0.65 2.17 -2.72
CA VAL A 81 0.50 2.64 -1.94
C VAL A 81 0.18 4.04 -1.44
N THR A 82 0.32 4.30 -0.13
CA THR A 82 -0.08 5.57 0.49
C THR A 82 0.79 6.79 0.10
N GLY A 83 1.93 6.57 -0.59
CA GLY A 83 2.87 7.62 -1.01
C GLY A 83 4.18 7.64 -0.22
N ILE A 84 5.13 8.49 -0.64
CA ILE A 84 6.51 8.53 -0.10
C ILE A 84 6.63 9.25 1.26
N ASP A 85 5.71 10.17 1.57
CA ASP A 85 5.83 11.09 2.72
C ASP A 85 5.45 10.47 4.07
N ALA A 86 4.36 9.68 4.14
CA ALA A 86 3.94 8.77 5.22
C ALA A 86 2.53 8.23 4.89
N PRO A 87 2.12 7.05 5.39
CA PRO A 87 2.89 6.08 6.17
C PRO A 87 3.82 5.16 5.34
N ARG A 88 3.85 5.30 4.00
CA ARG A 88 4.57 4.44 3.04
C ARG A 88 4.16 2.98 3.16
N GLU A 89 2.87 2.73 3.04
CA GLU A 89 2.29 1.39 3.20
C GLU A 89 1.71 0.89 1.89
N ALA A 90 1.83 -0.40 1.65
CA ALA A 90 0.99 -1.11 0.69
C ALA A 90 -0.30 -1.48 1.42
N THR A 91 -1.44 -1.04 0.90
CA THR A 91 -2.75 -1.30 1.50
C THR A 91 -3.62 -2.10 0.56
N LEU A 92 -4.60 -2.79 1.15
CA LEU A 92 -5.65 -3.54 0.47
C LEU A 92 -6.99 -3.07 1.01
N ASN A 93 -7.96 -2.88 0.12
CA ASN A 93 -9.37 -2.70 0.49
C ASN A 93 -10.26 -3.58 -0.39
N ILE A 94 -11.44 -3.94 0.11
CA ILE A 94 -12.48 -4.55 -0.72
C ILE A 94 -13.10 -3.47 -1.61
N ALA A 95 -13.26 -3.78 -2.89
CA ALA A 95 -13.69 -2.84 -3.93
C ALA A 95 -15.04 -3.24 -4.57
N VAL A 96 -15.74 -4.21 -3.99
CA VAL A 96 -17.03 -4.72 -4.46
C VAL A 96 -18.15 -4.41 -3.49
N ASP A 97 -19.36 -4.29 -4.01
CA ASP A 97 -20.56 -4.10 -3.20
C ASP A 97 -20.91 -5.42 -2.49
N PRO A 98 -21.06 -5.42 -1.14
CA PRO A 98 -21.49 -6.59 -0.39
C PRO A 98 -22.83 -7.17 -0.86
N ALA A 99 -23.77 -6.32 -1.29
CA ALA A 99 -25.10 -6.74 -1.73
C ALA A 99 -25.08 -7.44 -3.10
N GLU A 100 -24.08 -7.16 -3.92
CA GLU A 100 -23.92 -7.71 -5.27
C GLU A 100 -22.89 -8.85 -5.34
N THR A 101 -22.22 -9.16 -4.23
CA THR A 101 -21.13 -10.14 -4.17
C THR A 101 -21.57 -11.40 -3.44
N PRO A 102 -21.76 -12.53 -4.16
CA PRO A 102 -21.94 -13.82 -3.53
C PRO A 102 -20.74 -14.17 -2.64
N ASP A 103 -21.01 -14.78 -1.49
CA ASP A 103 -19.99 -15.24 -0.54
C ASP A 103 -19.05 -14.11 -0.06
N TYR A 104 -19.56 -12.87 0.06
CA TYR A 104 -18.80 -11.71 0.51
C TYR A 104 -18.08 -11.97 1.84
N ALA A 105 -18.74 -12.65 2.79
CA ALA A 105 -18.16 -13.00 4.08
C ALA A 105 -16.91 -13.90 3.97
N ASP A 106 -16.79 -14.72 2.91
CA ASP A 106 -15.65 -15.60 2.69
C ASP A 106 -14.51 -14.92 1.90
N LEU A 107 -14.74 -13.69 1.42
CA LEU A 107 -13.78 -12.95 0.59
C LEU A 107 -12.43 -12.70 1.30
N PRO A 108 -12.37 -12.30 2.59
CA PRO A 108 -11.10 -12.15 3.31
C PRO A 108 -10.28 -13.44 3.35
N GLY A 109 -10.93 -14.59 3.59
CA GLY A 109 -10.27 -15.90 3.57
C GLY A 109 -9.65 -16.23 2.21
N ARG A 110 -10.37 -15.94 1.12
CA ARG A 110 -9.86 -16.11 -0.26
C ARG A 110 -8.70 -15.17 -0.56
N ILE A 111 -8.76 -13.93 -0.11
CA ILE A 111 -7.68 -12.95 -0.24
C ILE A 111 -6.43 -13.44 0.49
N ARG A 112 -6.56 -13.87 1.75
CA ARG A 112 -5.43 -14.40 2.54
C ARG A 112 -4.81 -15.62 1.89
N ALA A 113 -5.63 -16.54 1.39
CA ALA A 113 -5.13 -17.72 0.68
C ALA A 113 -4.29 -17.32 -0.54
N ALA A 114 -4.78 -16.36 -1.36
CA ALA A 114 -4.03 -15.86 -2.52
C ALA A 114 -2.71 -15.18 -2.13
N LEU A 115 -2.69 -14.41 -1.04
CA LEU A 115 -1.50 -13.71 -0.57
C LEU A 115 -0.45 -14.66 0.04
N ARG A 116 -0.89 -15.74 0.69
CA ARG A 116 -0.02 -16.73 1.36
C ARG A 116 0.99 -17.35 0.41
N ASP A 117 0.57 -17.68 -0.81
CA ASP A 117 1.44 -18.28 -1.83
C ASP A 117 2.57 -17.35 -2.27
N SER A 118 2.41 -16.05 -2.04
CA SER A 118 3.44 -15.02 -2.28
C SER A 118 4.19 -14.62 -1.00
N HIS A 119 4.04 -15.38 0.08
CA HIS A 119 4.58 -15.07 1.41
C HIS A 119 4.14 -13.70 1.94
N LEU A 120 2.89 -13.31 1.66
CA LEU A 120 2.28 -12.08 2.14
C LEU A 120 1.15 -12.39 3.13
N THR A 121 0.92 -11.47 4.06
CA THR A 121 -0.22 -11.49 4.99
C THR A 121 -0.77 -10.08 5.21
N LEU A 122 -1.88 -9.99 5.94
CA LEU A 122 -2.56 -8.75 6.27
C LEU A 122 -2.22 -8.33 7.71
N ALA A 123 -2.22 -7.02 7.94
CA ALA A 123 -2.04 -6.40 9.24
C ALA A 123 -2.86 -5.10 9.30
N LEU A 124 -3.11 -4.56 10.49
CA LEU A 124 -3.69 -3.23 10.61
C LEU A 124 -2.75 -2.15 10.05
N THR A 125 -3.34 -1.09 9.50
CA THR A 125 -2.62 0.11 9.08
C THR A 125 -1.97 0.80 10.28
N ARG A 126 -0.87 1.54 10.07
CA ARG A 126 -0.25 2.29 11.17
C ARG A 126 -1.21 3.34 11.71
N GLY A 127 -1.44 3.30 13.02
CA GLY A 127 -2.33 4.24 13.70
C GLY A 127 -3.81 3.88 13.62
N PHE A 128 -4.15 2.65 13.18
CA PHE A 128 -5.51 2.14 13.30
C PHE A 128 -5.94 2.19 14.78
N PRO A 129 -7.11 2.77 15.10
CA PRO A 129 -7.57 2.88 16.48
C PRO A 129 -7.89 1.50 17.03
N THR A 130 -7.15 1.10 18.06
CA THR A 130 -7.40 -0.11 18.84
C THR A 130 -7.38 0.24 20.31
N ASP A 131 -8.34 -0.26 21.08
CA ASP A 131 -8.29 -0.16 22.53
C ASP A 131 -7.10 -0.98 23.05
N GLU A 132 -6.54 -0.61 24.21
CA GLU A 132 -5.32 -1.24 24.78
C GLU A 132 -5.48 -2.77 24.97
N ASP A 133 -6.70 -3.23 25.19
CA ASP A 133 -7.04 -4.65 25.40
C ASP A 133 -7.48 -5.38 24.12
N THR A 134 -7.45 -4.72 22.96
CA THR A 134 -7.88 -5.33 21.69
C THR A 134 -6.88 -6.38 21.24
N GLN A 135 -7.29 -7.65 21.25
CA GLN A 135 -6.50 -8.72 20.65
C GLN A 135 -6.60 -8.66 19.13
N ILE A 136 -5.50 -8.29 18.46
CA ILE A 136 -5.42 -8.26 17.00
C ILE A 136 -5.26 -9.69 16.48
N THR A 137 -6.36 -10.31 16.08
CA THR A 137 -6.41 -11.62 15.43
C THR A 137 -6.59 -11.49 13.91
N ASP A 138 -6.47 -12.60 13.20
CA ASP A 138 -6.81 -12.64 11.77
C ASP A 138 -8.29 -12.31 11.55
N ASP A 139 -9.18 -12.85 12.39
CA ASP A 139 -10.62 -12.55 12.34
C ASP A 139 -10.90 -11.05 12.53
N PHE A 140 -10.21 -10.38 13.47
CA PHE A 140 -10.36 -8.94 13.67
C PHE A 140 -9.95 -8.15 12.41
N ILE A 141 -8.85 -8.54 11.76
CA ILE A 141 -8.40 -7.88 10.52
C ILE A 141 -9.39 -8.15 9.37
N ASP A 142 -10.01 -9.33 9.34
CA ASP A 142 -11.02 -9.68 8.34
C ASP A 142 -12.29 -8.84 8.53
N ASP A 143 -12.73 -8.64 9.78
CA ASP A 143 -13.84 -7.74 10.10
C ASP A 143 -13.54 -6.30 9.67
N VAL A 144 -12.34 -5.77 9.98
CA VAL A 144 -11.89 -4.45 9.53
C VAL A 144 -11.95 -4.34 8.00
N LEU A 145 -11.51 -5.38 7.29
CA LEU A 145 -11.54 -5.40 5.84
C LEU A 145 -12.98 -5.45 5.28
N LEU A 146 -13.87 -6.21 5.91
CA LEU A 146 -15.28 -6.31 5.52
C LEU A 146 -16.07 -5.02 5.76
N ASP A 147 -15.68 -4.26 6.79
CA ASP A 147 -16.20 -2.91 7.10
C ASP A 147 -15.74 -1.85 6.08
N GLY A 148 -14.88 -2.23 5.12
CA GLY A 148 -14.38 -1.36 4.06
C GLY A 148 -13.20 -0.49 4.48
N GLU A 149 -12.61 -0.75 5.65
CA GLU A 149 -11.39 -0.08 6.11
C GLU A 149 -10.15 -0.72 5.47
N PRO A 150 -9.16 0.10 5.07
CA PRO A 150 -7.96 -0.42 4.45
C PRO A 150 -7.09 -1.16 5.47
N VAL A 151 -6.60 -2.32 5.07
CA VAL A 151 -5.60 -3.10 5.82
C VAL A 151 -4.24 -3.03 5.12
N ARG A 152 -3.16 -3.23 5.87
CA ARG A 152 -1.80 -3.23 5.34
C ARG A 152 -1.37 -4.61 4.87
N ILE A 153 -0.67 -4.64 3.76
CA ILE A 153 0.00 -5.82 3.21
C ILE A 153 1.42 -5.87 3.77
N VAL A 154 1.80 -7.00 4.37
CA VAL A 154 3.14 -7.21 4.94
C VAL A 154 3.69 -8.57 4.53
N LYS A 155 5.02 -8.76 4.68
CA LYS A 155 5.62 -10.09 4.51
C LYS A 155 5.18 -11.00 5.65
N ALA A 156 4.83 -12.24 5.32
CA ALA A 156 4.63 -13.27 6.31
C ALA A 156 5.97 -13.60 6.98
N THR A 157 6.01 -13.56 8.31
CA THR A 157 7.14 -14.10 9.08
C THR A 157 7.02 -15.62 9.06
N PRO A 158 8.09 -16.38 8.74
CA PRO A 158 8.03 -17.83 8.87
C PRO A 158 7.74 -18.19 10.34
N ALA A 159 6.77 -19.08 10.56
CA ALA A 159 6.58 -19.68 11.87
C ALA A 159 7.84 -20.51 12.20
N THR A 160 8.58 -20.08 13.21
CA THR A 160 9.69 -20.84 13.83
C THR A 160 9.17 -21.98 14.67
#